data_AF-A0A6N7G9R1-F1
#
_entry.id   AF-A0A6N7G9R1-F1
#
_cell.length_a   1.000
_cell.length_b   1.000
_cell.length_c   1.000
_cell.angle_alpha   90.00
_cell.angle_beta   90.00
_cell.angle_gamma   90.00
#
_symmetry.space_group_name_H-M   'P 1'
#
loop_
_entity.id
_entity.type
_entity.pdbx_description
1 polymer ?
#
loop_
_entity_poly.entity_id
_entity_poly.type
_entity_poly.pdbx_seq_one_letter_code
_entity_poly.pdbx_strand_id
1 'polypeptide(L)'
;MTTTGTDEAEIGRLRERLSDLRGLLVMSLLMTECAEPDQITRLASTSAPALGSWRVEGFYLAPDRWRPGADSRVRDTETLLDRLSALGPSGGDLVIDGRQWSWAFPLKSISGLLGHMVVSDETAPNTDDQFLMQVLAQQTGAALSNAHAHQRERAAATELTDTNAKLEETIATLSRSMDIHNRLTAVAASGEGQHGIAQTVHELTGLAVAVEDRYGNLWAWAGPGRPNPYPKPCFDDRDQLIRRLMRELRPVRDHDRLVVLAQPRPDVIGVLSLIDPDKQASRTELVALEHGATVLSMELARLRGLAEAEMRLRRELVHDLLDGIDDDTAYLRAETVGHDLGLEHRVIVLDGLAHLRDPDAALHGVRRAIRARGLIVLAEWVKDLVVVLASGSTSWEALRQAVMAEFGIARCRLGVGSA
;
A
#
# COMPACT_ATOMS: atom_id res chain seq x y z
N MET A 1 -50.54 -47.76 -68.24
CA MET A 1 -49.88 -48.32 -67.04
C MET A 1 -48.39 -48.02 -67.12
N THR A 2 -47.98 -46.77 -66.88
CA THR A 2 -46.56 -46.33 -66.93
C THR A 2 -46.25 -45.29 -65.84
N THR A 3 -47.08 -45.19 -64.80
CA THR A 3 -46.98 -44.19 -63.73
C THR A 3 -46.33 -44.70 -62.44
N THR A 4 -46.14 -46.01 -62.26
CA THR A 4 -45.66 -46.60 -60.99
C THR A 4 -44.15 -46.59 -60.82
N GLY A 5 -43.35 -46.58 -61.90
CA GLY A 5 -41.87 -46.62 -61.81
C GLY A 5 -41.21 -45.28 -61.51
N THR A 6 -41.89 -44.16 -61.80
CA THR A 6 -41.42 -42.80 -61.47
C THR A 6 -41.64 -42.46 -60.00
N ASP A 7 -42.75 -42.91 -59.40
CA ASP A 7 -43.07 -42.63 -57.99
C ASP A 7 -42.14 -43.35 -57.00
N GLU A 8 -41.74 -44.61 -57.26
CA GLU A 8 -40.79 -45.32 -56.38
C GLU A 8 -39.38 -44.71 -56.38
N ALA A 9 -38.90 -44.25 -57.54
CA ALA A 9 -37.61 -43.57 -57.67
C ALA A 9 -37.63 -42.16 -57.06
N GLU A 10 -38.79 -41.52 -57.00
CA GLU A 10 -38.97 -40.22 -56.35
C GLU A 10 -39.08 -40.36 -54.82
N ILE A 11 -39.80 -41.38 -54.34
CA ILE A 11 -39.88 -41.75 -52.91
C ILE A 11 -38.51 -42.17 -52.36
N GLY A 12 -37.72 -42.91 -53.15
CA GLY A 12 -36.34 -43.29 -52.79
C GLY A 12 -35.45 -42.06 -52.57
N ARG A 13 -35.47 -41.11 -53.52
CA ARG A 13 -34.72 -39.85 -53.43
C ARG A 13 -35.16 -38.97 -52.25
N LEU A 14 -36.46 -38.92 -51.95
CA LEU A 14 -36.99 -38.20 -50.79
C LEU A 14 -36.53 -38.80 -49.45
N ARG A 15 -36.42 -40.14 -49.36
CA ARG A 15 -35.99 -40.82 -48.14
C ARG A 15 -34.50 -40.59 -47.86
N GLU A 16 -33.67 -40.64 -48.90
CA GLU A 16 -32.24 -40.35 -48.83
C GLU A 16 -32.02 -38.90 -48.34
N ARG A 17 -32.72 -37.95 -48.94
CA ARG A 17 -32.67 -36.53 -48.56
C ARG A 17 -33.12 -36.26 -47.12
N LEU A 18 -34.12 -37.00 -46.62
CA LEU A 18 -34.53 -36.93 -45.21
C LEU A 18 -33.47 -37.51 -44.26
N SER A 19 -32.69 -38.49 -44.70
CA SER A 19 -31.60 -39.07 -43.92
C SER A 19 -30.45 -38.07 -43.77
N ASP A 20 -30.06 -37.40 -44.85
CA ASP A 20 -28.97 -36.42 -44.85
C ASP A 20 -29.32 -35.19 -44.00
N LEU A 21 -30.57 -34.71 -44.10
CA LEU A 21 -31.06 -33.61 -43.26
C LEU A 21 -31.10 -34.00 -41.77
N ARG A 22 -31.46 -35.25 -41.44
CA ARG A 22 -31.37 -35.75 -40.05
C ARG A 22 -29.92 -35.81 -39.59
N GLY A 23 -29.00 -36.26 -40.45
CA GLY A 23 -27.56 -36.24 -40.20
C GLY A 23 -27.06 -34.85 -39.86
N LEU A 24 -27.38 -33.85 -40.68
CA LEU A 24 -27.03 -32.45 -40.42
C LEU A 24 -27.61 -31.91 -39.11
N LEU A 25 -28.84 -32.27 -38.77
CA LEU A 25 -29.49 -31.81 -37.55
C LEU A 25 -28.81 -32.37 -36.29
N VAL A 26 -28.46 -33.66 -36.31
CA VAL A 26 -27.70 -34.30 -35.21
C VAL A 26 -26.31 -33.68 -35.11
N MET A 27 -25.66 -33.40 -36.25
CA MET A 27 -24.33 -32.77 -36.25
C MET A 27 -24.34 -31.34 -35.74
N SER A 28 -25.36 -30.55 -36.10
CA SER A 28 -25.58 -29.22 -35.54
C SER A 28 -25.65 -29.31 -34.01
N LEU A 29 -26.52 -30.17 -33.46
CA LEU A 29 -26.71 -30.34 -32.02
C LEU A 29 -25.41 -30.74 -31.29
N LEU A 30 -24.68 -31.73 -31.80
CA LEU A 30 -23.41 -32.16 -31.20
C LEU A 30 -22.35 -31.05 -31.23
N MET A 31 -22.30 -30.26 -32.31
CA MET A 31 -21.37 -29.14 -32.42
C MET A 31 -21.74 -27.99 -31.50
N THR A 32 -23.03 -27.66 -31.30
CA THR A 32 -23.44 -26.60 -30.38
C THR A 32 -23.17 -26.94 -28.91
N GLU A 33 -23.18 -28.23 -28.54
CA GLU A 33 -22.83 -28.68 -27.20
C GLU A 33 -21.30 -28.69 -26.94
N CYS A 34 -20.48 -28.55 -27.98
CA CYS A 34 -19.03 -28.50 -27.83
C CYS A 34 -18.54 -27.11 -27.39
N ALA A 35 -17.70 -27.08 -26.35
CA ALA A 35 -17.06 -25.85 -25.86
C ALA A 35 -15.67 -25.60 -26.48
N GLU A 36 -15.12 -26.59 -27.18
CA GLU A 36 -13.78 -26.53 -27.77
C GLU A 36 -13.84 -26.42 -29.29
N PRO A 37 -13.27 -25.36 -29.88
CA PRO A 37 -13.19 -25.19 -31.32
C PRO A 37 -12.57 -26.39 -32.06
N ASP A 38 -11.57 -27.07 -31.47
CA ASP A 38 -10.87 -28.21 -32.09
C ASP A 38 -11.80 -29.43 -32.21
N GLN A 39 -12.66 -29.64 -31.21
CA GLN A 39 -13.67 -30.69 -31.23
C GLN A 39 -14.76 -30.40 -32.27
N ILE A 40 -15.19 -29.13 -32.38
CA ILE A 40 -16.17 -28.70 -33.38
C ILE A 40 -15.66 -28.95 -34.80
N THR A 41 -14.42 -28.52 -35.11
CA THR A 41 -13.82 -28.75 -36.45
C THR A 41 -13.61 -30.23 -36.72
N ARG A 42 -13.24 -31.01 -35.69
CA ARG A 42 -13.08 -32.46 -35.82
C ARG A 42 -14.40 -33.13 -36.16
N LEU A 43 -15.48 -32.84 -35.40
CA LEU A 43 -16.82 -33.38 -35.64
C LEU A 43 -17.33 -33.05 -37.05
N ALA A 44 -17.18 -31.80 -37.48
CA ALA A 44 -17.55 -31.40 -38.84
C ALA A 44 -16.78 -32.19 -39.91
N SER A 45 -15.46 -32.41 -39.72
CA SER A 45 -14.65 -33.16 -40.68
C SER A 45 -14.91 -34.67 -40.69
N THR A 46 -15.14 -35.30 -39.52
CA THR A 46 -15.35 -36.74 -39.41
C THR A 46 -16.74 -37.17 -39.86
N SER A 47 -17.70 -36.25 -39.83
CA SER A 47 -19.09 -36.52 -40.20
C SER A 47 -19.42 -36.15 -41.65
N ALA A 48 -18.55 -35.39 -42.32
CA ALA A 48 -18.69 -35.06 -43.74
C ALA A 48 -18.89 -36.28 -44.66
N PRO A 49 -18.16 -37.41 -44.50
CA PRO A 49 -18.36 -38.59 -45.36
C PRO A 49 -19.73 -39.26 -45.23
N ALA A 50 -20.48 -38.98 -44.16
CA ALA A 50 -21.84 -39.49 -43.97
C ALA A 50 -22.90 -38.68 -44.74
N LEU A 51 -22.52 -37.52 -45.28
CA LEU A 51 -23.39 -36.60 -46.03
C LEU A 51 -23.10 -36.59 -47.53
N GLY A 52 -22.06 -37.29 -47.99
CA GLY A 52 -21.69 -37.43 -49.40
C GLY A 52 -20.25 -37.89 -49.62
N SER A 53 -19.82 -37.99 -50.87
CA SER A 53 -18.46 -38.43 -51.28
C SER A 53 -17.36 -37.39 -51.05
N TRP A 54 -17.76 -36.17 -50.70
CA TRP A 54 -16.90 -35.02 -50.52
C TRP A 54 -16.14 -35.06 -49.19
N ARG A 55 -15.04 -34.32 -49.12
CA ARG A 55 -14.13 -34.32 -47.96
C ARG A 55 -13.83 -32.91 -47.49
N VAL A 56 -13.79 -32.75 -46.17
CA VAL A 56 -13.29 -31.52 -45.55
C VAL A 56 -11.78 -31.63 -45.43
N GLU A 57 -11.06 -30.84 -46.22
CA GLU A 57 -9.60 -30.79 -46.19
C GLU A 57 -9.09 -29.99 -44.98
N GLY A 58 -9.89 -29.04 -44.48
CA GLY A 58 -9.60 -28.36 -43.23
C GLY A 58 -10.36 -27.05 -43.05
N PHE A 59 -10.00 -26.35 -41.98
CA PHE A 59 -10.62 -25.09 -41.58
C PHE A 59 -9.53 -24.05 -41.40
N TYR A 60 -9.69 -22.93 -42.09
CA TYR A 60 -8.94 -21.72 -41.83
C TYR A 60 -9.73 -20.85 -40.86
N LEU A 61 -9.17 -20.56 -39.69
CA LEU A 61 -9.75 -19.65 -38.70
C LEU A 61 -8.81 -18.45 -38.55
N ALA A 62 -9.33 -17.24 -38.75
CA ALA A 62 -8.51 -16.03 -38.71
C ALA A 62 -8.13 -15.65 -37.26
N PRO A 63 -6.93 -15.07 -37.02
CA PRO A 63 -5.83 -14.92 -37.98
C PRO A 63 -4.96 -16.20 -38.00
N ASP A 64 -4.90 -16.84 -39.15
CA ASP A 64 -3.87 -17.83 -39.54
C ASP A 64 -3.79 -19.17 -38.80
N ARG A 65 -4.90 -19.63 -38.21
CA ARG A 65 -4.96 -21.00 -37.66
C ARG A 65 -5.59 -21.97 -38.67
N TRP A 66 -4.75 -22.64 -39.45
CA TRP A 66 -5.17 -23.84 -40.20
C TRP A 66 -5.41 -25.02 -39.27
N ARG A 67 -6.52 -25.71 -39.45
CA ARG A 67 -6.85 -26.95 -38.77
C ARG A 67 -7.13 -28.01 -39.81
N PRO A 68 -6.28 -29.04 -39.95
CA PRO A 68 -6.50 -30.08 -40.94
C PRO A 68 -7.78 -30.85 -40.61
N GLY A 69 -8.56 -31.19 -41.64
CA GLY A 69 -9.65 -32.14 -41.51
C GLY A 69 -9.12 -33.54 -41.21
N ALA A 70 -9.98 -34.42 -40.70
CA ALA A 70 -9.62 -35.78 -40.28
C ALA A 70 -8.81 -36.57 -41.35
N ASP A 71 -9.16 -36.41 -42.62
CA ASP A 71 -8.52 -37.10 -43.76
C ASP A 71 -7.79 -36.13 -44.71
N SER A 72 -7.35 -34.97 -44.22
CA SER A 72 -6.70 -33.94 -45.02
C SER A 72 -5.47 -34.47 -45.76
N ARG A 73 -5.37 -34.16 -47.06
CA ARG A 73 -4.19 -34.50 -47.89
C ARG A 73 -3.40 -33.28 -48.35
N VAL A 74 -3.75 -32.09 -47.86
CA VAL A 74 -3.05 -30.84 -48.15
C VAL A 74 -1.64 -30.90 -47.57
N ARG A 75 -0.62 -30.82 -48.45
CA ARG A 75 0.81 -30.84 -48.06
C ARG A 75 1.41 -29.45 -47.99
N ASP A 76 1.00 -28.55 -48.87
CA ASP A 76 1.45 -27.16 -48.90
C ASP A 76 0.37 -26.25 -48.29
N THR A 77 0.41 -26.11 -46.98
CA THR A 77 -0.55 -25.27 -46.23
C THR A 77 -0.25 -23.78 -46.40
N GLU A 78 1.01 -23.40 -46.62
CA GLU A 78 1.43 -21.99 -46.69
C GLU A 78 0.86 -21.29 -47.93
N THR A 79 1.02 -21.91 -49.10
CA THR A 79 0.41 -21.40 -50.35
C THR A 79 -1.12 -21.39 -50.29
N LEU A 80 -1.73 -22.34 -49.56
CA LEU A 80 -3.18 -22.38 -49.36
C LEU A 80 -3.66 -21.24 -48.46
N LEU A 81 -2.92 -20.93 -47.39
CA LEU A 81 -3.23 -19.83 -46.47
C LEU A 81 -3.18 -18.47 -47.16
N ASP A 82 -2.19 -18.23 -48.02
CA ASP A 82 -2.10 -17.00 -48.82
C ASP A 82 -3.33 -16.80 -49.71
N ARG A 83 -3.83 -17.88 -50.32
CA ARG A 83 -5.06 -17.83 -51.13
C ARG A 83 -6.30 -17.61 -50.29
N LEU A 84 -6.40 -18.29 -49.14
CA LEU A 84 -7.55 -18.19 -48.23
C LEU A 84 -7.65 -16.80 -47.59
N SER A 85 -6.54 -16.17 -47.25
CA SER A 85 -6.51 -14.81 -46.69
C SER A 85 -6.99 -13.74 -47.69
N ALA A 86 -6.85 -14.00 -49.00
CA ALA A 86 -7.36 -13.15 -50.05
C ALA A 86 -8.86 -13.35 -50.36
N LEU A 87 -9.50 -14.39 -49.81
CA LEU A 87 -10.91 -14.67 -50.07
C LEU A 87 -11.86 -13.80 -49.24
N GLY A 88 -12.88 -13.28 -49.91
CA GLY A 88 -13.94 -12.50 -49.29
C GLY A 88 -15.00 -13.35 -48.57
N PRO A 89 -16.07 -12.71 -48.07
CA PRO A 89 -17.15 -13.35 -47.31
C PRO A 89 -18.04 -14.27 -48.15
N SER A 90 -17.84 -14.34 -49.47
CA SER A 90 -18.58 -15.25 -50.35
C SER A 90 -17.92 -16.62 -50.49
N GLY A 91 -16.68 -16.78 -50.01
CA GLY A 91 -15.86 -17.94 -50.37
C GLY A 91 -15.34 -17.86 -51.80
N GLY A 92 -14.79 -18.97 -52.29
CA GLY A 92 -14.29 -19.05 -53.66
C GLY A 92 -13.68 -20.40 -54.00
N ASP A 93 -13.45 -20.60 -55.29
CA ASP A 93 -12.72 -21.75 -55.81
C ASP A 93 -11.29 -21.80 -55.27
N LEU A 94 -10.82 -23.02 -55.03
CA LEU A 94 -9.44 -23.31 -54.66
C LEU A 94 -8.88 -24.37 -55.60
N VAL A 95 -7.55 -24.41 -55.71
CA VAL A 95 -6.84 -25.50 -56.40
C VAL A 95 -6.09 -26.29 -55.35
N ILE A 96 -6.47 -27.57 -55.22
CA ILE A 96 -5.84 -28.55 -54.32
C ILE A 96 -5.29 -29.69 -55.17
N ASP A 97 -4.04 -30.06 -54.95
CA ASP A 97 -3.35 -31.07 -55.75
C ASP A 97 -4.07 -32.44 -55.70
N GLY A 98 -4.36 -33.00 -56.87
CA GLY A 98 -5.00 -34.31 -57.01
C GLY A 98 -6.52 -34.33 -56.84
N ARG A 99 -7.18 -33.16 -56.78
CA ARG A 99 -8.64 -33.02 -56.74
C ARG A 99 -9.15 -32.28 -57.98
N GLN A 100 -10.29 -32.69 -58.52
CA GLN A 100 -10.89 -32.01 -59.67
C GLN A 100 -11.78 -30.83 -59.26
N TRP A 101 -12.23 -30.80 -58.00
CA TRP A 101 -13.06 -29.75 -57.48
C TRP A 101 -12.68 -29.42 -56.02
N SER A 102 -12.57 -28.13 -55.70
CA SER A 102 -12.42 -27.66 -54.33
C SER A 102 -12.92 -26.25 -54.14
N TRP A 103 -13.55 -26.00 -52.99
CA TRP A 103 -14.17 -24.72 -52.66
C TRP A 103 -13.94 -24.35 -51.20
N ALA A 104 -13.77 -23.06 -50.93
CA ALA A 104 -13.72 -22.49 -49.60
C ALA A 104 -15.10 -21.96 -49.19
N PHE A 105 -15.80 -22.69 -48.33
CA PHE A 105 -17.08 -22.24 -47.80
C PHE A 105 -16.88 -21.30 -46.60
N PRO A 106 -17.50 -20.11 -46.57
CA PRO A 106 -17.30 -19.17 -45.48
C PRO A 106 -17.97 -19.67 -44.19
N LEU A 107 -17.21 -19.70 -43.09
CA LEU A 107 -17.69 -19.98 -41.74
C LEU A 107 -18.30 -18.70 -41.16
N LYS A 108 -19.56 -18.43 -41.51
CA LYS A 108 -20.27 -17.24 -41.05
C LYS A 108 -20.92 -17.47 -39.69
N SER A 109 -20.95 -16.40 -38.90
CA SER A 109 -21.67 -16.30 -37.65
C SER A 109 -22.34 -14.94 -37.54
N ILE A 110 -23.18 -14.74 -36.51
CA ILE A 110 -23.72 -13.42 -36.16
C ILE A 110 -22.61 -12.39 -35.86
N SER A 111 -21.45 -12.86 -35.39
CA SER A 111 -20.27 -12.03 -35.12
C SER A 111 -19.41 -11.72 -36.35
N GLY A 112 -19.83 -12.18 -37.55
CA GLY A 112 -19.09 -12.00 -38.80
C GLY A 112 -18.47 -13.29 -39.35
N LEU A 113 -17.56 -13.12 -40.31
CA LEU A 113 -16.81 -14.20 -40.93
C LEU A 113 -15.69 -14.67 -39.98
N LEU A 114 -15.75 -15.93 -39.54
CA LEU A 114 -14.73 -16.54 -38.67
C LEU A 114 -13.56 -17.12 -39.47
N GLY A 115 -13.78 -17.40 -40.76
CA GLY A 115 -12.81 -18.00 -41.66
C GLY A 115 -13.51 -18.87 -42.71
N HIS A 116 -12.86 -19.95 -43.17
CA HIS A 116 -13.37 -20.78 -44.26
C HIS A 116 -13.18 -22.27 -43.99
N MET A 117 -14.16 -23.08 -44.38
CA MET A 117 -14.09 -24.53 -44.45
C MET A 117 -13.73 -24.93 -45.89
N VAL A 118 -12.60 -25.60 -46.05
CA VAL A 118 -12.13 -26.05 -47.35
C VAL A 118 -12.64 -27.46 -47.60
N VAL A 119 -13.37 -27.61 -48.71
CA VAL A 119 -13.96 -28.89 -49.13
C VAL A 119 -13.39 -29.26 -50.49
N SER A 120 -13.16 -30.56 -50.71
CA SER A 120 -12.72 -31.11 -51.98
C SER A 120 -13.54 -32.34 -52.39
N ASP A 121 -13.60 -32.61 -53.69
CA ASP A 121 -14.20 -33.82 -54.24
C ASP A 121 -13.43 -34.28 -55.51
N GLU A 122 -13.60 -35.54 -55.89
CA GLU A 122 -12.99 -36.16 -57.07
C GLU A 122 -13.69 -35.75 -58.37
N THR A 123 -14.96 -35.38 -58.30
CA THR A 123 -15.78 -34.88 -59.41
C THR A 123 -16.58 -33.66 -58.97
N ALA A 124 -17.04 -32.84 -59.93
CA ALA A 124 -17.87 -31.67 -59.59
C ALA A 124 -19.19 -32.12 -58.89
N PRO A 125 -19.43 -31.68 -57.64
CA PRO A 125 -20.59 -32.09 -56.86
C PRO A 125 -21.89 -31.47 -57.40
N ASN A 126 -23.01 -32.16 -57.19
CA ASN A 126 -24.33 -31.68 -57.59
C ASN A 126 -24.81 -30.52 -56.67
N THR A 127 -25.93 -29.89 -57.03
CA THR A 127 -26.48 -28.75 -56.27
C THR A 127 -26.91 -29.11 -54.84
N ASP A 128 -27.35 -30.34 -54.61
CA ASP A 128 -27.79 -30.82 -53.30
C ASP A 128 -26.58 -31.03 -52.37
N ASP A 129 -25.50 -31.64 -52.88
CA ASP A 129 -24.25 -31.82 -52.14
C ASP A 129 -23.61 -30.47 -51.78
N GLN A 130 -23.58 -29.52 -52.72
CA GLN A 130 -23.09 -28.16 -52.46
C GLN A 130 -23.93 -27.45 -51.38
N PHE A 131 -25.26 -27.67 -51.37
CA PHE A 131 -26.12 -27.16 -50.32
C PHE A 131 -25.81 -27.79 -48.95
N LEU A 132 -25.61 -29.12 -48.89
CA LEU A 132 -25.22 -29.80 -47.65
C LEU A 132 -23.87 -29.29 -47.11
N MET A 133 -22.88 -29.08 -47.98
CA MET A 133 -21.57 -28.49 -47.61
C MET A 133 -21.74 -27.07 -47.06
N GLN A 134 -22.57 -26.24 -47.71
CA GLN A 134 -22.83 -24.88 -47.26
C GLN A 134 -23.55 -24.85 -45.89
N VAL A 135 -24.53 -25.73 -45.68
CA VAL A 135 -25.21 -25.86 -44.39
C VAL A 135 -24.23 -26.34 -43.32
N LEU A 136 -23.39 -27.34 -43.60
CA LEU A 136 -22.36 -27.80 -42.66
C LEU A 136 -21.40 -26.67 -42.29
N ALA A 137 -20.92 -25.89 -43.26
CA ALA A 137 -20.05 -24.74 -43.02
C ALA A 137 -20.74 -23.69 -42.12
N GLN A 138 -22.02 -23.41 -42.37
CA GLN A 138 -22.79 -22.47 -41.57
C GLN A 138 -23.01 -22.95 -40.13
N GLN A 139 -23.34 -24.25 -39.93
CA GLN A 139 -23.48 -24.83 -38.59
C GLN A 139 -22.15 -24.83 -37.84
N THR A 140 -21.05 -25.16 -38.53
CA THR A 140 -19.71 -25.11 -37.97
C THR A 140 -19.33 -23.69 -37.55
N GLY A 141 -19.62 -22.68 -38.38
CA GLY A 141 -19.40 -21.27 -38.06
C GLY A 141 -20.21 -20.80 -36.86
N ALA A 142 -21.47 -21.20 -36.74
CA ALA A 142 -22.31 -20.87 -35.59
C ALA A 142 -21.78 -21.50 -34.29
N ALA A 143 -21.41 -22.79 -34.31
CA ALA A 143 -20.85 -23.50 -33.18
C ALA A 143 -19.52 -22.89 -32.71
N LEU A 144 -18.61 -22.54 -33.65
CA LEU A 144 -17.34 -21.90 -33.33
C LEU A 144 -17.52 -20.52 -32.68
N SER A 145 -18.49 -19.73 -33.15
CA SER A 145 -18.84 -18.44 -32.53
C SER A 145 -19.29 -18.63 -31.08
N ASN A 146 -20.17 -19.61 -30.84
CA ASN A 146 -20.66 -19.94 -29.50
C ASN A 146 -19.53 -20.37 -28.56
N ALA A 147 -18.65 -21.27 -29.03
CA ALA A 147 -17.49 -21.72 -28.25
C ALA A 147 -16.55 -20.56 -27.89
N HIS A 148 -16.25 -19.66 -28.84
CA HIS A 148 -15.43 -18.48 -28.56
C HIS A 148 -16.09 -17.51 -27.57
N ALA A 149 -17.41 -17.31 -27.65
CA ALA A 149 -18.14 -16.48 -26.70
C ALA A 149 -18.04 -17.05 -25.28
N HIS A 150 -18.27 -18.36 -25.13
CA HIS A 150 -18.18 -19.06 -23.84
C HIS A 150 -16.77 -19.02 -23.24
N GLN A 151 -15.73 -19.16 -24.06
CA GLN A 151 -14.35 -19.03 -23.62
C GLN A 151 -14.02 -17.62 -23.11
N ARG A 152 -14.48 -16.58 -23.82
CA ARG A 152 -14.29 -15.18 -23.39
C ARG A 152 -15.01 -14.89 -22.09
N GLU A 153 -16.24 -15.37 -21.94
CA GLU A 153 -17.02 -15.20 -20.70
C GLU A 153 -16.31 -15.86 -19.51
N ARG A 154 -15.82 -17.10 -19.69
CA ARG A 154 -15.04 -17.80 -18.65
C ARG A 154 -13.73 -17.09 -18.30
N ALA A 155 -12.99 -16.62 -19.31
CA ALA A 155 -11.76 -15.87 -19.09
C ALA A 155 -12.03 -14.56 -18.33
N ALA A 156 -13.05 -13.80 -18.74
CA ALA A 156 -13.46 -12.57 -18.07
C ALA A 156 -13.92 -12.83 -16.63
N ALA A 157 -14.70 -13.90 -16.38
CA ALA A 157 -15.12 -14.27 -15.04
C ALA A 157 -13.95 -14.63 -14.13
N THR A 158 -12.92 -15.30 -14.67
CA THR A 158 -11.69 -15.63 -13.94
C THR A 158 -10.91 -14.35 -13.61
N GLU A 159 -10.70 -13.48 -14.60
CA GLU A 159 -10.01 -12.19 -14.42
C GLU A 159 -10.72 -11.27 -13.41
N LEU A 160 -12.05 -11.21 -13.46
CA LEU A 160 -12.87 -10.48 -12.48
C LEU A 160 -12.67 -11.04 -11.06
N THR A 161 -12.65 -12.36 -10.91
CA THR A 161 -12.44 -13.02 -9.62
C THR A 161 -11.04 -12.72 -9.07
N ASP A 162 -10.00 -12.85 -9.91
CA ASP A 162 -8.62 -12.57 -9.53
C ASP A 162 -8.41 -11.09 -9.16
N THR A 163 -9.04 -10.19 -9.90
CA THR A 163 -8.98 -8.75 -9.65
C THR A 163 -9.69 -8.38 -8.36
N ASN A 164 -10.88 -8.93 -8.11
CA ASN A 164 -11.61 -8.73 -6.87
C ASN A 164 -10.81 -9.24 -5.66
N ALA A 165 -10.19 -10.43 -5.74
CA ALA A 165 -9.37 -10.96 -4.67
C ALA A 165 -8.17 -10.04 -4.33
N LYS A 166 -7.47 -9.52 -5.35
CA LYS A 166 -6.38 -8.55 -5.16
C LYS A 166 -6.87 -7.23 -4.56
N LEU A 167 -8.05 -6.77 -4.96
CA LEU A 167 -8.65 -5.55 -4.43
C LEU A 167 -9.03 -5.72 -2.96
N GLU A 168 -9.65 -6.85 -2.59
CA GLU A 168 -10.00 -7.19 -1.21
C GLU A 168 -8.75 -7.25 -0.32
N GLU A 169 -7.66 -7.85 -0.79
CA GLU A 169 -6.38 -7.89 -0.06
C GLU A 169 -5.81 -6.47 0.17
N THR A 170 -5.91 -5.61 -0.85
CA THR A 170 -5.45 -4.22 -0.78
C THR A 170 -6.29 -3.42 0.21
N ILE A 171 -7.62 -3.54 0.14
CA ILE A 171 -8.55 -2.88 1.06
C ILE A 171 -8.28 -3.35 2.49
N ALA A 172 -8.15 -4.66 2.73
CA ALA A 172 -7.88 -5.20 4.05
C ALA A 172 -6.56 -4.66 4.64
N THR A 173 -5.52 -4.53 3.81
CA THR A 173 -4.23 -3.96 4.21
C THR A 173 -4.34 -2.48 4.58
N LEU A 174 -5.04 -1.68 3.76
CA LEU A 174 -5.24 -0.26 4.00
C LEU A 174 -6.10 0.01 5.24
N SER A 175 -7.23 -0.69 5.38
CA SER A 175 -8.11 -0.57 6.55
C SER A 175 -7.36 -0.91 7.84
N ARG A 176 -6.54 -1.96 7.85
CA ARG A 176 -5.73 -2.31 9.01
C ARG A 176 -4.73 -1.21 9.38
N SER A 177 -4.08 -0.59 8.38
CA SER A 177 -3.16 0.53 8.62
C SER A 177 -3.91 1.76 9.17
N MET A 178 -5.11 2.05 8.65
CA MET A 178 -5.94 3.15 9.13
C MET A 178 -6.45 2.92 10.56
N ASP A 179 -6.82 1.69 10.91
CA ASP A 179 -7.26 1.35 12.26
C ASP A 179 -6.13 1.52 13.29
N ILE A 180 -4.91 1.07 12.95
CA ILE A 180 -3.71 1.30 13.75
C ILE A 180 -3.48 2.80 13.96
N HIS A 181 -3.53 3.58 12.88
CA HIS A 181 -3.39 5.04 12.93
C HIS A 181 -4.44 5.67 13.86
N ASN A 182 -5.72 5.35 13.66
CA ASN A 182 -6.82 5.93 14.41
C ASN A 182 -6.73 5.63 15.90
N ARG A 183 -6.40 4.38 16.28
CA ARG A 183 -6.21 4.00 17.68
C ARG A 183 -5.07 4.78 18.34
N LEU A 184 -3.92 4.88 17.66
CA LEU A 184 -2.78 5.62 18.20
C LEU A 184 -3.05 7.13 18.29
N THR A 185 -3.71 7.71 17.29
CA THR A 185 -4.09 9.13 17.30
C THR A 185 -5.08 9.45 18.44
N ALA A 186 -6.04 8.56 18.71
CA ALA A 186 -6.98 8.74 19.82
C ALA A 186 -6.28 8.81 21.19
N VAL A 187 -5.24 8.01 21.38
CA VAL A 187 -4.44 7.99 22.62
C VAL A 187 -3.68 9.29 22.82
N ALA A 188 -3.10 9.87 21.77
CA ALA A 188 -2.51 11.21 21.89
C ALA A 188 -3.54 12.29 22.22
N ALA A 189 -4.76 12.20 21.68
CA ALA A 189 -5.83 13.16 21.97
C ALA A 189 -6.34 13.06 23.42
N SER A 190 -6.32 11.86 24.01
CA SER A 190 -6.77 11.61 25.39
C SER A 190 -5.81 12.14 26.47
N GLY A 191 -4.57 12.48 26.10
CA GLY A 191 -3.57 12.99 27.04
C GLY A 191 -2.90 11.92 27.90
N GLU A 192 -3.04 10.63 27.57
CA GLU A 192 -2.37 9.52 28.27
C GLU A 192 -0.83 9.52 28.16
N GLY A 193 -0.28 10.41 27.33
CA GLY A 193 1.15 10.67 27.21
C GLY A 193 1.94 9.47 26.68
N GLN A 194 3.23 9.42 27.01
CA GLN A 194 4.13 8.37 26.50
C GLN A 194 3.73 6.97 26.97
N HIS A 195 3.06 6.84 28.12
CA HIS A 195 2.65 5.56 28.67
C HIS A 195 1.47 4.95 27.89
N GLY A 196 0.45 5.75 27.58
CA GLY A 196 -0.67 5.29 26.73
C GLY A 196 -0.21 4.87 25.34
N ILE A 197 0.75 5.60 24.76
CA ILE A 197 1.33 5.26 23.44
C ILE A 197 2.03 3.90 23.52
N ALA A 198 2.89 3.69 24.52
CA ALA A 198 3.57 2.41 24.71
C ALA A 198 2.57 1.26 24.90
N GLN A 199 1.54 1.47 25.71
CA GLN A 199 0.49 0.49 25.98
C GLN A 199 -0.30 0.12 24.73
N THR A 200 -0.68 1.11 23.91
CA THR A 200 -1.44 0.87 22.67
C THR A 200 -0.61 0.14 21.63
N VAL A 201 0.68 0.50 21.48
CA VAL A 201 1.59 -0.23 20.60
C VAL A 201 1.77 -1.67 21.09
N HIS A 202 1.85 -1.90 22.41
CA HIS A 202 1.91 -3.25 22.97
C HIS A 202 0.63 -4.05 22.65
N GLU A 203 -0.55 -3.47 22.82
CA GLU A 203 -1.83 -4.12 22.50
C GLU A 203 -1.98 -4.45 21.01
N LEU A 204 -1.42 -3.63 20.13
CA LEU A 204 -1.46 -3.83 18.69
C LEU A 204 -0.45 -4.88 18.19
N THR A 205 0.67 -5.07 18.89
CA THR A 205 1.79 -5.90 18.43
C THR A 205 2.01 -7.15 19.26
N GLY A 206 1.50 -7.21 20.49
CA GLY A 206 1.79 -8.24 21.47
C GLY A 206 3.21 -8.21 22.05
N LEU A 207 4.12 -7.40 21.49
CA LEU A 207 5.51 -7.30 21.91
C LEU A 207 5.67 -6.24 23.00
N ALA A 208 6.69 -6.38 23.85
CA ALA A 208 6.98 -5.36 24.85
C ALA A 208 7.52 -4.09 24.17
N VAL A 209 7.18 -2.93 24.71
CA VAL A 209 7.45 -1.61 24.13
C VAL A 209 8.20 -0.76 25.13
N ALA A 210 9.27 -0.11 24.68
CA ALA A 210 10.00 0.88 25.46
C ALA A 210 9.97 2.25 24.78
N VAL A 211 9.72 3.30 25.57
CA VAL A 211 9.90 4.70 25.16
C VAL A 211 11.06 5.27 25.93
N GLU A 212 12.05 5.79 25.22
CA GLU A 212 13.28 6.34 25.79
C GLU A 212 13.49 7.79 25.36
N ASP A 213 14.25 8.53 26.16
CA ASP A 213 14.80 9.83 25.76
C ASP A 213 16.07 9.70 24.89
N ARG A 214 16.61 10.83 24.44
CA ARG A 214 17.90 10.87 23.70
C ARG A 214 19.07 10.19 24.42
N TYR A 215 19.05 10.09 25.75
CA TYR A 215 20.13 9.54 26.56
C TYR A 215 19.90 8.05 26.90
N GLY A 216 18.80 7.45 26.45
CA GLY A 216 18.44 6.06 26.77
C GLY A 216 17.79 5.90 28.15
N ASN A 217 17.34 6.99 28.78
CA ASN A 217 16.54 6.87 29.99
C ASN A 217 15.11 6.47 29.61
N LEU A 218 14.57 5.47 30.29
CA LEU A 218 13.22 4.97 30.07
C LEU A 218 12.18 5.99 30.56
N TRP A 219 11.30 6.45 29.66
CA TRP A 219 10.11 7.23 29.99
C TRP A 219 8.88 6.33 30.23
N ALA A 220 8.70 5.31 29.40
CA ALA A 220 7.58 4.39 29.53
C ALA A 220 7.94 2.97 29.08
N TRP A 221 7.28 1.98 29.67
CA TRP A 221 7.38 0.58 29.29
C TRP A 221 6.00 -0.05 29.31
N ALA A 222 5.67 -0.85 28.29
CA ALA A 222 4.46 -1.66 28.23
C ALA A 222 4.80 -3.11 27.85
N GLY A 223 4.03 -4.05 28.39
CA GLY A 223 4.24 -5.49 28.19
C GLY A 223 5.18 -6.15 29.22
N PRO A 224 5.34 -7.48 29.15
CA PRO A 224 6.09 -8.26 30.13
C PRO A 224 7.61 -8.04 30.02
N GLY A 225 8.36 -8.51 31.02
CA GLY A 225 9.82 -8.62 30.91
C GLY A 225 10.60 -7.31 31.07
N ARG A 226 10.03 -6.29 31.73
CA ARG A 226 10.74 -5.04 32.03
C ARG A 226 12.04 -5.32 32.79
N PRO A 227 13.22 -4.93 32.25
CA PRO A 227 14.48 -5.06 32.96
C PRO A 227 14.50 -4.19 34.22
N ASN A 228 15.05 -4.72 35.31
CA ASN A 228 15.26 -3.98 36.55
C ASN A 228 16.66 -4.31 37.14
N PRO A 229 17.62 -3.37 37.12
CA PRO A 229 17.52 -2.00 36.59
C PRO A 229 17.41 -1.96 35.05
N TYR A 230 16.83 -0.88 34.51
CA TYR A 230 16.82 -0.67 33.06
C TYR A 230 18.25 -0.41 32.54
N PRO A 231 18.70 -1.11 31.48
CA PRO A 231 20.07 -0.98 30.99
C PRO A 231 20.32 0.44 30.46
N LYS A 232 21.43 1.05 30.90
CA LYS A 232 21.86 2.36 30.40
C LYS A 232 22.96 2.17 29.36
N PRO A 233 22.72 2.50 28.07
CA PRO A 233 23.73 2.36 27.05
C PRO A 233 24.90 3.33 27.28
N CYS A 234 26.07 3.00 26.76
CA CYS A 234 27.18 3.96 26.75
C CYS A 234 26.85 5.12 25.80
N PHE A 235 27.47 6.28 26.04
CA PHE A 235 27.16 7.50 25.28
C PHE A 235 27.46 7.33 23.78
N ASP A 236 28.61 6.74 23.44
CA ASP A 236 29.06 6.60 22.06
C ASP A 236 28.14 5.66 21.24
N ASP A 237 27.74 4.53 21.83
CA ASP A 237 26.79 3.59 21.20
C ASP A 237 25.43 4.25 20.99
N ARG A 238 24.96 5.02 21.99
CA ARG A 238 23.67 5.71 21.90
C ARG A 238 23.68 6.79 20.82
N ASP A 239 24.74 7.59 20.76
CA ASP A 239 24.90 8.65 19.77
C ASP A 239 25.01 8.07 18.34
N GLN A 240 25.70 6.92 18.19
CA GLN A 240 25.75 6.20 16.93
C GLN A 240 24.38 5.66 16.49
N LEU A 241 23.60 5.08 17.41
CA LEU A 241 22.25 4.62 17.14
C LEU A 241 21.35 5.79 16.67
N ILE A 242 21.37 6.92 17.38
CA ILE A 242 20.56 8.10 17.01
C ILE A 242 20.92 8.60 15.61
N ARG A 243 22.23 8.74 15.31
CA ARG A 243 22.68 9.13 13.97
C ARG A 243 22.20 8.17 12.88
N ARG A 244 22.21 6.86 13.18
CA ARG A 244 21.70 5.84 12.25
C ARG A 244 20.20 6.01 12.01
N LEU A 245 19.41 6.18 13.07
CA LEU A 245 17.96 6.35 12.95
C LEU A 245 17.58 7.64 12.19
N MET A 246 18.31 8.74 12.40
CA MET A 246 18.10 10.00 11.66
C MET A 246 18.34 9.84 10.16
N ARG A 247 19.26 8.95 9.76
CA ARG A 247 19.56 8.69 8.35
C ARG A 247 18.54 7.75 7.70
N GLU A 248 18.04 6.76 8.44
CA GLU A 248 17.17 5.73 7.88
C GLU A 248 15.68 6.14 7.86
N LEU A 249 15.23 6.99 8.79
CA LEU A 249 13.85 7.50 8.89
C LEU A 249 12.75 6.41 8.89
N ARG A 250 13.11 5.20 9.30
CA ARG A 250 12.25 4.01 9.37
C ARG A 250 12.70 3.13 10.54
N PRO A 251 11.91 2.13 10.96
CA PRO A 251 12.34 1.20 11.99
C PRO A 251 13.61 0.47 11.59
N VAL A 252 14.57 0.44 12.50
CA VAL A 252 15.88 -0.19 12.33
C VAL A 252 16.03 -1.29 13.36
N ARG A 253 16.57 -2.43 12.94
CA ARG A 253 16.96 -3.50 13.85
C ARG A 253 18.23 -3.11 14.61
N ASP A 254 18.13 -3.12 15.93
CA ASP A 254 19.21 -2.95 16.90
C ASP A 254 19.17 -4.15 17.85
N HIS A 255 20.06 -5.12 17.64
CA HIS A 255 20.12 -6.36 18.44
C HIS A 255 18.77 -7.10 18.54
N ASP A 256 18.19 -7.15 19.74
CA ASP A 256 16.95 -7.82 20.12
C ASP A 256 15.71 -6.93 20.00
N ARG A 257 15.83 -5.74 19.38
CA ARG A 257 14.73 -4.79 19.26
C ARG A 257 14.65 -4.12 17.89
N LEU A 258 13.45 -3.70 17.53
CA LEU A 258 13.20 -2.77 16.43
C LEU A 258 13.02 -1.38 17.00
N VAL A 259 13.75 -0.40 16.47
CA VAL A 259 13.87 0.93 17.04
C VAL A 259 13.54 1.97 15.99
N VAL A 260 12.77 2.99 16.37
CA VAL A 260 12.41 4.12 15.51
C VAL A 260 12.56 5.43 16.27
N LEU A 261 12.92 6.48 15.55
CA LEU A 261 13.09 7.82 16.09
C LEU A 261 11.78 8.60 16.05
N ALA A 262 11.43 9.26 17.14
CA ALA A 262 10.39 10.26 17.23
C ALA A 262 11.04 11.64 17.43
N GLN A 263 11.05 12.46 16.38
CA GLN A 263 11.75 13.75 16.36
C GLN A 263 10.87 14.84 15.73
N PRO A 264 10.04 15.56 16.51
CA PRO A 264 9.24 16.66 15.98
C PRO A 264 10.09 17.89 15.61
N ARG A 265 11.24 18.07 16.28
CA ARG A 265 12.21 19.16 16.06
C ARG A 265 13.63 18.64 16.33
N PRO A 266 14.69 19.27 15.79
CA PRO A 266 16.06 18.78 15.92
C PRO A 266 16.52 18.54 17.37
N ASP A 267 16.05 19.35 18.31
CA ASP A 267 16.42 19.35 19.73
C ASP A 267 15.51 18.46 20.61
N VAL A 268 14.40 17.97 20.06
CA VAL A 268 13.42 17.12 20.77
C VAL A 268 13.47 15.72 20.18
N ILE A 269 14.03 14.78 20.93
CA ILE A 269 14.25 13.40 20.49
C ILE A 269 13.64 12.45 21.51
N GLY A 270 12.77 11.56 21.02
CA GLY A 270 12.35 10.33 21.68
C GLY A 270 12.67 9.13 20.82
N VAL A 271 12.76 7.97 21.46
CA VAL A 271 13.02 6.70 20.79
C VAL A 271 11.96 5.70 21.22
N LEU A 272 11.29 5.08 20.25
CA LEU A 272 10.30 4.04 20.48
C LEU A 272 10.89 2.70 20.02
N SER A 273 10.80 1.69 20.88
CA SER A 273 11.38 0.36 20.62
C SER A 273 10.36 -0.74 20.84
N LEU A 274 10.29 -1.70 19.90
CA LEU A 274 9.66 -3.00 20.09
C LEU A 274 10.73 -4.02 20.48
N ILE A 275 10.53 -4.72 21.60
CA ILE A 275 11.42 -5.78 22.08
C ILE A 275 11.01 -7.08 21.40
N ASP A 276 11.86 -7.55 20.50
CA ASP A 276 11.61 -8.66 19.57
C ASP A 276 12.87 -9.55 19.47
N PRO A 277 13.25 -10.25 20.57
CA PRO A 277 14.45 -11.08 20.62
C PRO A 277 14.39 -12.26 19.64
N ASP A 278 13.18 -12.79 19.42
CA ASP A 278 12.92 -13.94 18.56
C ASP A 278 12.76 -13.56 17.08
N LYS A 279 12.80 -12.26 16.74
CA LYS A 279 12.70 -11.73 15.37
C LYS A 279 11.40 -12.11 14.67
N GLN A 280 10.29 -12.07 15.39
CA GLN A 280 8.96 -12.45 14.91
C GLN A 280 8.18 -11.28 14.31
N ALA A 281 8.62 -10.04 14.50
CA ALA A 281 7.92 -8.87 14.00
C ALA A 281 7.77 -8.87 12.47
N SER A 282 6.52 -8.74 12.02
CA SER A 282 6.12 -8.69 10.62
C SER A 282 5.93 -7.24 10.14
N ARG A 283 5.37 -7.07 8.94
CA ARG A 283 5.03 -5.75 8.41
C ARG A 283 4.00 -5.02 9.27
N THR A 284 3.09 -5.73 9.93
CA THR A 284 2.08 -5.09 10.79
C THR A 284 2.70 -4.44 12.02
N GLU A 285 3.65 -5.11 12.67
CA GLU A 285 4.38 -4.56 13.82
C GLU A 285 5.25 -3.36 13.43
N LEU A 286 5.87 -3.41 12.24
CA LEU A 286 6.62 -2.27 11.70
C LEU A 286 5.72 -1.04 11.47
N VAL A 287 4.53 -1.24 10.88
CA VAL A 287 3.57 -0.15 10.65
C VAL A 287 3.08 0.44 11.98
N ALA A 288 2.79 -0.41 12.97
CA ALA A 288 2.41 0.04 14.31
C ALA A 288 3.52 0.84 15.00
N LEU A 289 4.77 0.40 14.86
CA LEU A 289 5.94 1.10 15.39
C LEU A 289 6.15 2.46 14.71
N GLU A 290 6.04 2.53 13.39
CA GLU A 290 6.14 3.79 12.61
C GLU A 290 5.07 4.80 13.05
N HIS A 291 3.81 4.36 13.10
CA HIS A 291 2.70 5.21 13.54
C HIS A 291 2.85 5.63 15.00
N GLY A 292 3.31 4.71 15.86
CA GLY A 292 3.61 5.01 17.26
C GLY A 292 4.66 6.10 17.39
N ALA A 293 5.68 6.11 16.53
CA ALA A 293 6.71 7.16 16.50
C ALA A 293 6.16 8.51 16.06
N THR A 294 5.27 8.53 15.06
CA THR A 294 4.59 9.75 14.62
C THR A 294 3.78 10.36 15.77
N VAL A 295 2.98 9.54 16.45
CA VAL A 295 2.15 9.98 17.58
C VAL A 295 3.00 10.41 18.77
N LEU A 296 4.08 9.67 19.08
CA LEU A 296 5.06 10.08 20.08
C LEU A 296 5.70 11.43 19.71
N SER A 297 6.02 11.67 18.44
CA SER A 297 6.57 12.95 18.00
C SER A 297 5.60 14.10 18.25
N MET A 298 4.31 13.90 17.98
CA MET A 298 3.27 14.89 18.27
C MET A 298 3.16 15.18 19.77
N GLU A 299 3.19 14.14 20.61
CA GLU A 299 3.12 14.31 22.07
C GLU A 299 4.36 15.05 22.60
N LEU A 300 5.55 14.74 22.09
CA LEU A 300 6.77 15.46 22.45
C LEU A 300 6.74 16.93 22.00
N ALA A 301 6.17 17.21 20.83
CA ALA A 301 5.97 18.59 20.37
C ALA A 301 5.02 19.36 21.30
N ARG A 302 3.91 18.72 21.72
CA ARG A 302 2.94 19.30 22.66
C ARG A 302 3.58 19.61 24.01
N LEU A 303 4.29 18.64 24.60
CA LEU A 303 4.98 18.81 25.88
C LEU A 303 6.06 19.90 25.80
N ARG A 304 6.81 19.94 24.70
CA ARG A 304 7.79 21.01 24.48
C ARG A 304 7.13 22.38 24.36
N GLY A 305 6.03 22.48 23.61
CA GLY A 305 5.27 23.73 23.47
C GLY A 305 4.70 24.23 24.80
N LEU A 306 4.19 23.33 25.64
CA LEU A 306 3.74 23.66 26.99
C LEU A 306 4.89 24.18 27.87
N ALA A 307 6.03 23.51 27.87
CA ALA A 307 7.21 23.95 28.62
C ALA A 307 7.73 25.31 28.14
N GLU A 308 7.76 25.55 26.83
CA GLU A 308 8.15 26.84 26.25
C GLU A 308 7.17 27.97 26.62
N ALA A 309 5.86 27.68 26.59
CA ALA A 309 4.84 28.64 26.99
C ALA A 309 4.92 28.99 28.48
N GLU A 310 5.12 27.99 29.35
CA GLU A 310 5.32 28.21 30.80
C GLU A 310 6.57 29.06 31.06
N MET A 311 7.69 28.77 30.38
CA MET A 311 8.91 29.57 30.50
C MET A 311 8.70 31.01 30.04
N ARG A 312 7.91 31.24 28.99
CA ARG A 312 7.56 32.58 28.51
C ARG A 312 6.71 33.33 29.54
N LEU A 313 5.66 32.73 30.08
CA LEU A 313 4.82 33.35 31.13
C LEU A 313 5.65 33.72 32.38
N ARG A 314 6.56 32.84 32.79
CA ARG A 314 7.48 33.13 33.91
C ARG A 314 8.42 34.30 33.62
N ARG A 315 8.81 34.53 32.36
CA ARG A 315 9.63 35.69 31.98
C ARG A 315 8.79 36.97 31.93
N GLU A 316 7.64 36.94 31.27
CA GLU A 316 6.70 38.06 31.22
C GLU A 316 6.37 38.58 32.62
N LEU A 317 6.15 37.68 33.60
CA LEU A 317 5.96 38.09 35.00
C LEU A 317 7.15 38.87 35.57
N VAL A 318 8.40 38.47 35.31
CA VAL A 318 9.58 39.24 35.78
C VAL A 318 9.61 40.61 35.10
N HIS A 319 9.31 40.67 33.82
CA HIS A 319 9.27 41.91 33.06
C HIS A 319 8.24 42.87 33.63
N ASP A 320 7.01 42.39 33.86
CA ASP A 320 5.93 43.16 34.43
C ASP A 320 6.28 43.69 35.83
N LEU A 321 6.88 42.84 36.67
CA LEU A 321 7.34 43.22 38.01
C LEU A 321 8.42 44.32 37.96
N LEU A 322 9.28 44.30 36.95
CA LEU A 322 10.30 45.33 36.73
C LEU A 322 9.71 46.63 36.16
N ASP A 323 8.65 46.53 35.37
CA ASP A 323 7.93 47.69 34.82
C ASP A 323 6.98 48.34 35.85
N GLY A 324 6.76 47.67 37.00
CA GLY A 324 6.01 48.22 38.12
C GLY A 324 4.50 48.09 37.97
N ILE A 325 4.01 46.91 37.56
CA ILE A 325 2.58 46.58 37.62
C ILE A 325 2.02 46.69 39.05
N ASP A 326 0.70 46.86 39.18
CA ASP A 326 0.04 46.90 40.47
C ASP A 326 0.12 45.56 41.22
N ASP A 327 0.14 45.62 42.55
CA ASP A 327 0.31 44.47 43.43
C ASP A 327 -0.73 43.38 43.17
N ASP A 328 -2.02 43.73 43.03
CA ASP A 328 -3.11 42.77 42.83
C ASP A 328 -2.91 41.95 41.53
N THR A 329 -2.54 42.64 40.43
CA THR A 329 -2.22 41.99 39.15
C THR A 329 -0.95 41.13 39.26
N ALA A 330 0.06 41.58 40.01
CA ALA A 330 1.29 40.85 40.22
C ALA A 330 1.06 39.52 40.96
N TYR A 331 0.29 39.53 42.04
CA TYR A 331 -0.06 38.33 42.80
C TYR A 331 -0.86 37.33 41.95
N LEU A 332 -1.85 37.80 41.18
CA LEU A 332 -2.66 36.93 40.31
C LEU A 332 -1.82 36.25 39.21
N ARG A 333 -0.91 37.00 38.58
CA ARG A 333 0.01 36.44 37.56
C ARG A 333 1.03 35.49 38.18
N ALA A 334 1.53 35.79 39.38
CA ALA A 334 2.44 34.91 40.10
C ALA A 334 1.78 33.59 40.49
N GLU A 335 0.54 33.63 40.98
CA GLU A 335 -0.27 32.43 41.25
C GLU A 335 -0.46 31.58 39.99
N THR A 336 -0.70 32.22 38.84
CA THR A 336 -0.87 31.54 37.54
C THR A 336 0.36 30.72 37.13
N VAL A 337 1.57 31.16 37.51
CA VAL A 337 2.83 30.43 37.24
C VAL A 337 3.34 29.64 38.45
N GLY A 338 2.54 29.55 39.52
CA GLY A 338 2.88 28.83 40.75
C GLY A 338 4.05 29.44 41.53
N HIS A 339 4.18 30.76 41.51
CA HIS A 339 5.19 31.50 42.27
C HIS A 339 4.54 32.29 43.40
N ASP A 340 5.04 32.12 44.62
CA ASP A 340 4.52 32.81 45.80
C ASP A 340 5.30 34.11 46.03
N LEU A 341 4.72 35.25 45.63
CA LEU A 341 5.30 36.58 45.85
C LEU A 341 5.19 37.06 47.31
N GLY A 342 4.42 36.38 48.18
CA GLY A 342 4.25 36.77 49.58
C GLY A 342 5.47 36.48 50.46
N LEU A 343 6.44 35.72 49.95
CA LEU A 343 7.72 35.50 50.61
C LEU A 343 8.63 36.73 50.47
N GLU A 344 9.63 36.85 51.35
CA GLU A 344 10.67 37.86 51.17
C GLU A 344 11.54 37.52 49.95
N HIS A 345 11.49 38.38 48.94
CA HIS A 345 12.28 38.25 47.71
C HIS A 345 13.49 39.19 47.73
N ARG A 346 14.58 38.73 47.12
CA ARG A 346 15.72 39.58 46.75
C ARG A 346 15.85 39.68 45.25
N VAL A 347 16.16 40.87 44.77
CA VAL A 347 16.48 41.13 43.37
C VAL A 347 17.97 40.96 43.18
N ILE A 348 18.37 40.03 42.33
CA ILE A 348 19.77 39.75 42.01
C ILE A 348 19.99 40.13 40.55
N VAL A 349 21.01 40.92 40.28
CA VAL A 349 21.41 41.33 38.93
C VAL A 349 22.77 40.75 38.62
N LEU A 350 22.84 39.94 37.56
CA LEU A 350 24.06 39.33 37.08
C LEU A 350 24.51 40.03 35.79
N ASP A 351 25.75 40.52 35.80
CA ASP A 351 26.44 41.12 34.67
C ASP A 351 27.62 40.22 34.26
N GLY A 352 27.94 40.23 32.97
CA GLY A 352 29.01 39.43 32.36
C GLY A 352 28.52 38.14 31.70
N LEU A 353 27.21 37.96 31.48
CA LEU A 353 26.66 36.79 30.79
C LEU A 353 26.31 37.08 29.31
N ALA A 354 26.44 38.33 28.86
CA ALA A 354 25.93 38.75 27.56
C ALA A 354 26.66 38.18 26.33
N HIS A 355 27.86 37.65 26.53
CA HIS A 355 28.67 37.04 25.48
C HIS A 355 28.32 35.57 25.23
N LEU A 356 27.38 35.00 25.99
CA LEU A 356 26.90 33.64 25.79
C LEU A 356 26.00 33.58 24.54
N ARG A 357 26.22 32.58 23.68
CA ARG A 357 25.57 32.47 22.36
C ARG A 357 24.07 32.16 22.41
N ASP A 358 23.59 31.66 23.55
CA ASP A 358 22.21 31.21 23.76
C ASP A 358 21.67 31.76 25.10
N PRO A 359 20.85 32.83 25.06
CA PRO A 359 20.25 33.43 26.25
C PRO A 359 19.36 32.47 27.06
N ASP A 360 18.65 31.55 26.39
CA ASP A 360 17.78 30.58 27.06
C ASP A 360 18.61 29.52 27.78
N ALA A 361 19.69 29.03 27.16
CA ALA A 361 20.64 28.13 27.81
C ALA A 361 21.33 28.80 29.00
N ALA A 362 21.73 30.07 28.87
CA ALA A 362 22.29 30.87 29.95
C ALA A 362 21.29 31.02 31.12
N LEU A 363 20.02 31.32 30.82
CA LEU A 363 18.98 31.41 31.84
C LEU A 363 18.76 30.07 32.56
N HIS A 364 18.81 28.96 31.82
CA HIS A 364 18.72 27.62 32.37
C HIS A 364 19.88 27.28 33.30
N GLY A 365 21.12 27.61 32.91
CA GLY A 365 22.30 27.39 33.75
C GLY A 365 22.27 28.24 35.02
N VAL A 366 21.84 29.51 34.93
CA VAL A 366 21.64 30.37 36.10
C VAL A 366 20.60 29.77 37.04
N ARG A 367 19.42 29.38 36.53
CA ARG A 367 18.36 28.72 37.33
C ARG A 367 18.87 27.43 37.99
N ARG A 368 19.70 26.65 37.31
CA ARG A 368 20.32 25.43 37.84
C ARG A 368 21.28 25.72 38.99
N ALA A 369 22.20 26.67 38.80
CA ALA A 369 23.15 27.09 39.82
C ALA A 369 22.47 27.63 41.09
N ILE A 370 21.28 28.23 40.92
CA ILE A 370 20.48 28.74 42.03
C ILE A 370 19.64 27.62 42.68
N ARG A 371 18.98 26.76 41.91
CA ARG A 371 18.22 25.61 42.44
C ARG A 371 19.09 24.63 43.22
N ALA A 372 20.35 24.46 42.81
CA ALA A 372 21.34 23.67 43.56
C ALA A 372 21.57 24.19 44.99
N ARG A 373 21.11 25.40 45.31
CA ARG A 373 21.15 26.03 46.64
C ARG A 373 19.79 26.11 47.32
N GLY A 374 18.75 25.49 46.75
CA GLY A 374 17.42 25.42 47.35
C GLY A 374 16.58 26.69 47.24
N LEU A 375 16.99 27.67 46.43
CA LEU A 375 16.21 28.89 46.21
C LEU A 375 15.18 28.69 45.08
N ILE A 376 13.96 29.20 45.30
CA ILE A 376 12.93 29.30 44.26
C ILE A 376 13.15 30.62 43.53
N VAL A 377 13.22 30.57 42.20
CA VAL A 377 13.57 31.76 41.42
C VAL A 377 12.69 31.97 40.20
N LEU A 378 12.42 33.24 39.94
CA LEU A 378 12.12 33.74 38.60
C LEU A 378 13.39 34.40 38.06
N ALA A 379 13.62 34.28 36.77
CA ALA A 379 14.78 34.87 36.13
C ALA A 379 14.42 35.27 34.71
N GLU A 380 14.95 36.41 34.28
CA GLU A 380 14.78 36.95 32.94
C GLU A 380 16.04 37.71 32.48
N TRP A 381 16.18 37.79 31.17
CA TRP A 381 17.19 38.61 30.50
C TRP A 381 16.63 40.01 30.22
N VAL A 382 17.28 41.03 30.78
CA VAL A 382 16.92 42.44 30.61
C VAL A 382 18.11 43.19 30.02
N LYS A 383 18.02 43.56 28.74
CA LYS A 383 19.13 44.12 27.96
C LYS A 383 20.34 43.19 27.96
N ASP A 384 21.41 43.50 28.67
CA ASP A 384 22.64 42.68 28.77
C ASP A 384 22.80 42.03 30.17
N LEU A 385 21.76 42.12 31.00
CA LEU A 385 21.77 41.68 32.40
C LEU A 385 20.82 40.51 32.61
N VAL A 386 21.16 39.60 33.49
CA VAL A 386 20.20 38.60 34.00
C VAL A 386 19.67 39.08 35.33
N VAL A 387 18.36 39.35 35.38
CA VAL A 387 17.65 39.70 36.61
C VAL A 387 17.01 38.45 37.17
N VAL A 388 17.21 38.21 38.46
CA VAL A 388 16.69 37.06 39.18
C VAL A 388 15.94 37.56 40.42
N LEU A 389 14.70 37.13 40.57
CA LEU A 389 13.92 37.26 41.79
C LEU A 389 14.05 35.95 42.55
N ALA A 390 14.65 35.98 43.74
CA ALA A 390 14.86 34.79 44.55
C ALA A 390 14.21 34.94 45.92
N SER A 391 13.43 33.94 46.33
CA SER A 391 12.96 33.85 47.72
C SER A 391 14.00 33.17 48.60
N GLY A 392 14.34 33.82 49.72
CA GLY A 392 15.32 33.33 50.69
C GLY A 392 16.73 33.94 50.60
N SER A 393 17.64 33.43 51.42
CA SER A 393 19.01 33.93 51.55
C SER A 393 20.05 32.84 51.35
N THR A 394 21.14 33.16 50.65
CA THR A 394 22.31 32.30 50.50
C THR A 394 23.59 33.14 50.61
N SER A 395 24.75 32.47 50.62
CA SER A 395 26.02 33.12 50.29
C SER A 395 26.00 33.57 48.82
N TRP A 396 25.86 34.87 48.60
CA TRP A 396 25.84 35.47 47.25
C TRP A 396 27.16 35.29 46.51
N GLU A 397 28.28 35.29 47.23
CA GLU A 397 29.59 34.98 46.64
C GLU A 397 29.69 33.52 46.19
N ALA A 398 29.15 32.58 46.96
CA ALA A 398 29.09 31.19 46.54
C ALA A 398 28.21 31.03 45.29
N LEU A 399 27.07 31.74 45.23
CA LEU A 399 26.22 31.76 44.04
C LEU A 399 26.97 32.29 42.82
N ARG A 400 27.68 33.42 42.96
CA ARG A 400 28.52 34.01 41.91
C ARG A 400 29.56 33.02 41.39
N GLN A 401 30.25 32.32 42.29
CA GLN A 401 31.25 31.30 41.92
C GLN A 401 30.64 30.10 41.19
N ALA A 402 29.45 29.66 41.59
CA ALA A 402 28.77 28.57 40.89
C ALA A 402 28.29 28.97 39.51
N VAL A 403 27.77 30.20 39.34
CA VAL A 403 27.43 30.72 38.01
C VAL A 403 28.68 30.79 37.13
N MET A 404 29.81 31.25 37.68
CA MET A 404 31.08 31.25 36.94
C MET A 404 31.53 29.83 36.55
N ALA A 405 31.38 28.85 37.45
CA ALA A 405 31.74 27.46 37.20
C ALA A 405 30.82 26.81 36.16
N GLU A 406 29.51 27.07 36.20
CA GLU A 406 28.51 26.55 35.25
C GLU A 406 28.84 26.96 33.81
N PHE A 407 29.29 28.21 33.60
CA PHE A 407 29.58 28.74 32.27
C PHE A 407 31.06 28.77 31.90
N GLY A 408 31.96 28.35 32.79
CA GLY A 408 33.41 28.41 32.57
C GLY A 408 33.94 29.83 32.34
N ILE A 409 33.30 30.85 32.92
CA ILE A 409 33.63 32.26 32.72
C ILE A 409 34.54 32.80 33.82
N ALA A 410 35.50 33.66 33.44
CA ALA A 410 36.48 34.22 34.36
C ALA A 410 35.95 35.40 35.19
N ARG A 411 34.88 36.07 34.75
CA ARG A 411 34.30 37.24 35.43
C ARG A 411 32.78 37.22 35.35
N CYS A 412 32.14 37.38 36.50
CA CYS A 412 30.72 37.65 36.65
C CYS A 412 30.56 38.63 37.82
N ARG A 413 29.80 39.71 37.61
CA ARG A 413 29.43 40.67 38.66
C ARG A 413 28.01 40.36 39.13
N LEU A 414 27.80 40.44 40.44
CA LEU A 414 26.54 40.14 41.08
C LEU A 414 26.16 41.32 41.99
N GLY A 415 25.04 41.97 41.69
CA GLY A 415 24.40 42.95 42.56
C GLY A 415 23.20 42.33 43.26
N VAL A 416 22.97 42.66 44.54
CA VAL A 416 21.78 42.20 45.28
C VAL A 416 21.08 43.43 45.88
N GLY A 417 19.80 43.57 45.56
CA GLY A 417 18.88 44.50 46.20
C GLY A 417 17.91 43.74 47.09
N SER A 418 17.54 44.35 48.21
CA SER A 418 16.30 44.06 48.93
C SER A 418 15.26 45.08 48.52
N ALA A 419 14.01 44.64 48.34
CA ALA A 419 12.86 45.55 48.27
C ALA A 419 12.60 46.17 49.65
#